data_AF-A0A9W7DWE9-F1
#
_entry.id   AF-A0A9W7DWE9-F1
#
_cell.length_a   1.000
_cell.length_b   1.000
_cell.length_c   1.000
_cell.angle_alpha   90.00
_cell.angle_beta   90.00
_cell.angle_gamma   90.00
#
_symmetry.space_group_name_H-M   'P 1'
#
loop_
_entity.id
_entity.type
_entity.pdbx_description
1 polymer ?
#
loop_
_entity_poly.entity_id
_entity_poly.type
_entity_poly.pdbx_seq_one_letter_code
_entity_poly.pdbx_strand_id
1 'polypeptide(L)'
;MNSVASNALLLPAALFVPGAANAAVPEPRQQQDLQDYSDFTKTKEGWSYKDATPGKGGTAAVKGDRVVFDWSGYTIGYFGRPFQAKGGPQGGAFDKDLDYERTVLGSGSQIRAVEEALVGMSAGQVRQVIVPYGDLSYPESDPNHERVGPKPATFSGLRALNFVLENKAGTIDRTLLINLKCIRVDKKSASGFTVER
;
A
#
# COMPACT_ATOMS: atom_id res chain seq x y z
N MET A 1 84.17 25.19 -22.69
CA MET A 1 83.62 25.44 -21.35
C MET A 1 82.13 25.64 -21.53
N ASN A 2 81.35 24.58 -21.30
CA ASN A 2 79.94 24.50 -21.69
C ASN A 2 79.05 25.25 -20.69
N SER A 3 78.25 26.17 -21.22
CA SER A 3 77.15 26.82 -20.52
C SER A 3 75.90 25.96 -20.69
N VAL A 4 75.29 25.52 -19.59
CA VAL A 4 74.00 24.82 -19.58
C VAL A 4 73.05 25.63 -18.72
N ALA A 5 72.12 26.33 -19.38
CA ALA A 5 70.98 26.97 -18.73
C ALA A 5 69.99 25.90 -18.27
N SER A 6 69.72 25.84 -16.97
CA SER A 6 68.64 25.01 -16.41
C SER A 6 67.31 25.76 -16.50
N ASN A 7 66.39 25.25 -17.33
CA ASN A 7 64.99 25.64 -17.32
C ASN A 7 64.29 25.06 -16.09
N ALA A 8 63.78 25.92 -15.21
CA ALA A 8 62.87 25.52 -14.15
C ALA A 8 61.49 25.25 -14.75
N LEU A 9 61.04 23.99 -14.74
CA LEU A 9 59.64 23.66 -14.98
C LEU A 9 58.81 24.11 -13.78
N LEU A 10 57.97 25.12 -13.98
CA LEU A 10 56.85 25.44 -13.09
C LEU A 10 55.75 24.41 -13.29
N LEU A 11 55.52 23.57 -12.28
CA LEU A 11 54.34 22.70 -12.21
C LEU A 11 53.09 23.58 -12.00
N PRO A 12 51.98 23.31 -12.71
CA PRO A 12 50.73 24.00 -12.42
C PRO A 12 50.18 23.53 -11.07
N ALA A 13 49.89 24.50 -10.20
CA ALA A 13 49.18 24.25 -8.94
C ALA A 13 47.78 23.71 -9.26
N ALA A 14 47.50 22.48 -8.81
CA ALA A 14 46.17 21.90 -8.89
C ALA A 14 45.21 22.74 -8.03
N LEU A 15 44.20 23.34 -8.66
CA LEU A 15 43.08 23.96 -7.96
C LEU A 15 42.30 22.87 -7.23
N PHE A 16 42.38 22.88 -5.90
CA PHE A 16 41.53 22.07 -5.04
C PHE A 16 40.12 22.64 -5.14
N VAL A 17 39.20 21.92 -5.78
CA VAL A 17 37.76 22.24 -5.75
C VAL A 17 37.17 21.54 -4.52
N PRO A 18 36.80 22.25 -3.45
CA PRO A 18 36.08 21.63 -2.35
C PRO A 18 34.60 21.58 -2.73
N GLY A 19 34.03 20.38 -2.74
CA GLY A 19 32.57 20.22 -2.74
C GLY A 19 32.01 19.41 -3.90
N ALA A 20 32.27 18.11 -3.89
CA ALA A 20 31.20 17.15 -4.18
C ALA A 20 31.01 16.36 -2.89
N ALA A 21 30.15 16.87 -2.01
CA ALA A 21 29.67 16.07 -0.90
C ALA A 21 29.13 14.77 -1.52
N ASN A 22 29.66 13.63 -1.08
CA ASN A 22 29.03 12.34 -1.33
C ASN A 22 27.57 12.49 -0.90
N ALA A 23 26.66 12.58 -1.88
CA ALA A 23 25.25 12.46 -1.61
C ALA A 23 25.07 11.04 -1.09
N ALA A 24 25.03 10.90 0.24
CA ALA A 24 24.74 9.66 0.90
C ALA A 24 23.43 9.15 0.28
N VAL A 25 23.48 7.93 -0.27
CA VAL A 25 22.26 7.22 -0.65
C VAL A 25 21.38 7.22 0.61
N PRO A 26 20.14 7.76 0.55
CA PRO A 26 19.28 7.78 1.72
C PRO A 26 19.14 6.36 2.25
N GLU A 27 19.49 6.15 3.52
CA GLU A 27 19.24 4.88 4.20
C GLU A 27 17.74 4.54 4.07
N PRO A 28 17.38 3.28 3.81
CA PRO A 28 15.97 2.89 3.73
C PRO A 28 15.29 3.23 5.04
N ARG A 29 14.18 3.99 4.98
CA ARG A 29 13.43 4.38 6.18
C ARG A 29 13.10 3.14 7.02
N GLN A 30 13.57 3.15 8.26
CA GLN A 30 13.24 2.10 9.22
C GLN A 30 11.77 2.24 9.61
N GLN A 31 11.14 1.13 10.00
CA GLN A 31 9.71 1.06 10.34
C GLN A 31 9.30 2.01 11.50
N GLN A 32 10.28 2.60 12.19
CA GLN A 32 10.11 3.58 13.26
C GLN A 32 9.90 5.02 12.75
N ASP A 33 10.26 5.33 11.50
CA ASP A 33 10.05 6.66 10.88
C ASP A 33 8.70 6.76 10.15
N LEU A 34 7.82 5.77 10.34
CA LEU A 34 6.48 5.77 9.77
C LEU A 34 5.63 6.84 10.44
N GLN A 35 4.79 7.48 9.63
CA GLN A 35 3.84 8.49 10.10
C GLN A 35 2.97 7.91 11.24
N ASP A 36 2.84 8.65 12.35
CA ASP A 36 1.98 8.23 13.45
C ASP A 36 0.51 8.52 13.14
N TYR A 37 -0.35 7.55 13.39
CA TYR A 37 -1.80 7.61 13.12
C TYR A 37 -2.53 7.35 14.44
N SER A 38 -2.46 8.32 15.36
CA SER A 38 -2.95 8.23 16.74
C SER A 38 -4.44 7.88 16.87
N ASP A 39 -5.24 8.22 15.86
CA ASP A 39 -6.67 7.91 15.76
C ASP A 39 -6.97 6.43 15.40
N PHE A 40 -5.94 5.65 15.05
CA PHE A 40 -6.06 4.27 14.63
C PHE A 40 -5.65 3.30 15.73
N THR A 41 -6.40 2.22 15.87
CA THR A 41 -6.05 1.11 16.75
C THR A 41 -4.99 0.25 16.07
N LYS A 42 -3.79 0.20 16.66
CA LYS A 42 -2.69 -0.66 16.19
C LYS A 42 -2.92 -2.11 16.65
N THR A 43 -2.78 -3.06 15.72
CA THR A 43 -2.93 -4.49 16.00
C THR A 43 -1.59 -5.11 16.39
N LYS A 44 -1.64 -6.30 17.00
CA LYS A 44 -0.42 -7.06 17.36
C LYS A 44 0.35 -7.52 16.12
N GLU A 45 -0.33 -7.67 14.99
CA GLU A 45 0.26 -8.05 13.71
C GLU A 45 0.95 -6.88 13.01
N GLY A 46 0.68 -5.63 13.42
CA GLY A 46 1.41 -4.44 12.99
C GLY A 46 0.66 -3.51 12.03
N TRP A 47 -0.51 -3.92 11.52
CA TRP A 47 -1.43 -3.01 10.81
C TRP A 47 -2.23 -2.17 11.80
N SER A 48 -2.91 -1.13 11.32
CA SER A 48 -3.76 -0.29 12.16
C SER A 48 -5.12 -0.06 11.51
N TYR A 49 -6.17 0.16 12.30
CA TYR A 49 -7.50 0.44 11.75
C TYR A 49 -8.32 1.44 12.53
N LYS A 50 -9.31 2.01 11.84
CA LYS A 50 -10.34 2.87 12.40
C LYS A 50 -11.68 2.50 11.79
N ASP A 51 -12.67 2.21 12.63
CA ASP A 51 -14.04 2.00 12.17
C ASP A 51 -14.70 3.37 11.93
N ALA A 52 -14.79 3.76 10.67
CA ALA A 52 -15.34 5.05 10.26
C ALA A 52 -16.88 5.08 10.29
N THR A 53 -17.51 3.92 10.10
CA THR A 53 -18.97 3.78 10.18
C THR A 53 -19.31 2.43 10.80
N PRO A 54 -20.14 2.36 11.85
CA PRO A 54 -20.56 1.09 12.43
C PRO A 54 -21.38 0.27 11.41
N GLY A 55 -21.36 -1.05 11.56
CA GLY A 55 -22.21 -1.93 10.78
C GLY A 55 -23.70 -1.70 11.07
N LYS A 56 -24.56 -2.12 10.14
CA LYS A 56 -26.02 -2.01 10.27
C LYS A 56 -26.65 -3.16 11.07
N GLY A 57 -25.84 -3.90 11.83
CA GLY A 57 -26.22 -5.15 12.50
C GLY A 57 -25.86 -6.41 11.69
N GLY A 58 -26.28 -7.58 12.19
CA GLY A 58 -25.99 -8.89 11.57
C GLY A 58 -24.74 -9.56 12.13
N THR A 59 -24.47 -10.79 11.67
CA THR A 59 -23.36 -11.59 12.18
C THR A 59 -22.03 -11.09 11.60
N ALA A 60 -21.08 -10.80 12.48
CA ALA A 60 -19.73 -10.43 12.08
C ALA A 60 -19.07 -11.54 11.23
N ALA A 61 -18.26 -11.14 10.25
CA ALA A 61 -17.54 -12.05 9.38
C ALA A 61 -16.45 -12.82 10.16
N VAL A 62 -16.36 -14.12 9.95
CA VAL A 62 -15.32 -14.98 10.52
C VAL A 62 -14.59 -15.75 9.43
N LYS A 63 -13.44 -16.33 9.76
CA LYS A 63 -12.69 -17.19 8.82
C LYS A 63 -13.59 -18.28 8.23
N GLY A 64 -13.52 -18.46 6.92
CA GLY A 64 -14.36 -19.39 6.16
C GLY A 64 -15.62 -18.76 5.56
N ASP A 65 -16.08 -17.61 6.05
CA ASP A 65 -17.18 -16.87 5.42
C ASP A 65 -16.73 -16.24 4.10
N ARG A 66 -17.69 -16.03 3.19
CA ARG A 66 -17.47 -15.20 2.00
C ARG A 66 -17.92 -13.78 2.29
N VAL A 67 -17.02 -12.82 2.12
CA VAL A 67 -17.33 -11.40 2.26
C VAL A 67 -17.39 -10.75 0.90
N VAL A 68 -18.47 -10.01 0.66
CA VAL A 68 -18.61 -9.09 -0.47
C VAL A 68 -18.31 -7.70 0.05
N PHE A 69 -17.35 -7.01 -0.55
CA PHE A 69 -16.90 -5.71 -0.07
C PHE A 69 -16.61 -4.73 -1.20
N ASP A 70 -16.76 -3.46 -0.89
CA ASP A 70 -16.28 -2.35 -1.71
C ASP A 70 -14.99 -1.82 -1.11
N TRP A 71 -14.11 -1.25 -1.95
CA TRP A 71 -12.82 -0.78 -1.47
C TRP A 71 -12.26 0.40 -2.26
N SER A 72 -11.44 1.19 -1.57
CA SER A 72 -10.59 2.21 -2.16
C SER A 72 -9.19 2.15 -1.54
N GLY A 73 -8.19 2.61 -2.27
CA GLY A 73 -6.79 2.47 -1.93
C GLY A 73 -6.01 3.75 -2.23
N TYR A 74 -5.17 4.16 -1.29
CA TYR A 74 -4.34 5.37 -1.38
C TYR A 74 -2.90 5.09 -0.94
N THR A 75 -1.94 5.68 -1.63
CA THR A 75 -0.51 5.62 -1.26
C THR A 75 -0.19 6.71 -0.23
N ILE A 76 -0.59 6.53 1.03
CA ILE A 76 -0.45 7.59 2.05
C ILE A 76 1.00 7.94 2.38
N GLY A 77 1.92 6.97 2.31
CA GLY A 77 3.36 7.24 2.39
C GLY A 77 3.94 7.98 1.18
N TYR A 78 3.12 8.22 0.14
CA TYR A 78 3.48 8.95 -1.07
C TYR A 78 2.33 9.86 -1.57
N PHE A 79 2.17 11.00 -0.91
CA PHE A 79 1.22 12.07 -1.28
C PHE A 79 -0.26 11.65 -1.33
N GLY A 80 -0.66 10.53 -0.73
CA GLY A 80 -2.05 10.09 -0.65
C GLY A 80 -2.72 9.90 -2.01
N ARG A 81 -1.96 9.52 -3.05
CA ARG A 81 -2.52 9.35 -4.40
C ARG A 81 -3.47 8.15 -4.42
N PRO A 82 -4.70 8.30 -4.97
CA PRO A 82 -5.59 7.17 -5.13
C PRO A 82 -5.02 6.21 -6.17
N PHE A 83 -4.95 4.93 -5.82
CA PHE A 83 -4.71 3.85 -6.76
C PHE A 83 -5.98 3.03 -7.02
N GLN A 84 -7.01 3.19 -6.20
CA GLN A 84 -8.36 2.68 -6.42
C GLN A 84 -9.36 3.67 -5.80
N ALA A 85 -10.34 4.12 -6.58
CA ALA A 85 -11.42 4.98 -6.11
C ALA A 85 -12.67 4.83 -7.00
N LYS A 86 -13.82 5.29 -6.49
CA LYS A 86 -15.08 5.43 -7.24
C LYS A 86 -15.43 6.91 -7.37
N GLY A 87 -16.07 7.28 -8.48
CA GLY A 87 -16.59 8.64 -8.68
C GLY A 87 -15.50 9.70 -8.84
N GLY A 88 -14.42 9.35 -9.55
CA GLY A 88 -13.42 10.34 -9.98
C GLY A 88 -14.02 11.36 -10.97
N PRO A 89 -13.25 12.40 -11.34
CA PRO A 89 -13.70 13.39 -12.31
C PRO A 89 -14.13 12.74 -13.63
N GLN A 90 -15.16 13.29 -14.27
CA GLN A 90 -15.64 12.82 -15.56
C GLN A 90 -14.50 12.77 -16.60
N GLY A 91 -14.35 11.63 -17.28
CA GLY A 91 -13.25 11.36 -18.21
C GLY A 91 -11.92 10.95 -17.55
N GLY A 92 -11.86 10.88 -16.22
CA GLY A 92 -10.69 10.47 -15.45
C GLY A 92 -10.58 8.96 -15.26
N ALA A 93 -9.46 8.52 -14.67
CA ALA A 93 -9.18 7.09 -14.47
C ALA A 93 -10.20 6.36 -13.56
N PHE A 94 -10.93 7.10 -12.72
CA PHE A 94 -11.88 6.55 -11.72
C PHE A 94 -13.33 6.98 -11.97
N ASP A 95 -13.66 7.40 -13.18
CA ASP A 95 -14.99 7.87 -13.60
C ASP A 95 -16.04 6.74 -13.67
N LYS A 96 -15.60 5.47 -13.64
CA LYS A 96 -16.49 4.32 -13.77
C LYS A 96 -16.97 3.81 -12.43
N ASP A 97 -18.21 3.33 -12.42
CA ASP A 97 -18.69 2.46 -11.35
C ASP A 97 -17.89 1.14 -11.35
N LEU A 98 -17.54 0.68 -10.14
CA LEU A 98 -16.75 -0.53 -9.96
C LEU A 98 -17.59 -1.57 -9.22
N ASP A 99 -17.47 -2.81 -9.68
CA ASP A 99 -18.07 -3.98 -9.04
C ASP A 99 -17.50 -4.18 -7.63
N TYR A 100 -18.29 -4.86 -6.79
CA TYR A 100 -17.82 -5.28 -5.48
C TYR A 100 -16.88 -6.48 -5.59
N GLU A 101 -15.84 -6.45 -4.76
CA GLU A 101 -14.88 -7.53 -4.60
C GLU A 101 -15.47 -8.64 -3.72
N ARG A 102 -15.01 -9.87 -3.92
CA ARG A 102 -15.47 -11.04 -3.16
C ARG A 102 -14.28 -11.88 -2.72
N THR A 103 -14.23 -12.23 -1.44
CA THR A 103 -13.20 -13.13 -0.91
C THR A 103 -13.80 -14.11 0.09
N VAL A 104 -13.19 -15.30 0.19
CA VAL A 104 -13.43 -16.22 1.31
C VAL A 104 -12.33 -15.96 2.34
N LEU A 105 -12.71 -15.58 3.57
CA LEU A 105 -11.75 -15.21 4.60
C LEU A 105 -10.87 -16.39 5.00
N GLY A 106 -9.55 -16.21 4.96
CA GLY A 106 -8.56 -17.26 5.21
C GLY A 106 -8.17 -18.06 3.97
N SER A 107 -8.60 -17.66 2.78
CA SER A 107 -8.18 -18.31 1.52
C SER A 107 -6.80 -17.85 1.05
N GLY A 108 -6.32 -16.70 1.53
CA GLY A 108 -5.07 -16.10 1.07
C GLY A 108 -5.18 -15.41 -0.29
N SER A 109 -6.40 -15.11 -0.74
CA SER A 109 -6.66 -14.42 -2.01
C SER A 109 -6.54 -12.90 -1.92
N GLN A 110 -6.46 -12.35 -0.72
CA GLN A 110 -6.21 -10.93 -0.47
C GLN A 110 -4.92 -10.78 0.35
N ILE A 111 -4.30 -9.60 0.28
CA ILE A 111 -3.19 -9.25 1.16
C ILE A 111 -3.60 -9.43 2.62
N ARG A 112 -2.65 -9.83 3.45
CA ARG A 112 -2.92 -10.29 4.80
C ARG A 112 -3.64 -9.23 5.65
N ALA A 113 -3.26 -7.96 5.54
CA ALA A 113 -3.95 -6.89 6.27
C ALA A 113 -5.43 -6.75 5.89
N VAL A 114 -5.79 -6.97 4.61
CA VAL A 114 -7.19 -6.89 4.16
C VAL A 114 -7.97 -8.09 4.69
N GLU A 115 -7.44 -9.32 4.60
CA GLU A 115 -8.13 -10.49 5.17
C GLU A 115 -8.36 -10.33 6.68
N GLU A 116 -7.33 -9.91 7.43
CA GLU A 116 -7.44 -9.72 8.87
C GLU A 116 -8.39 -8.57 9.22
N ALA A 117 -8.39 -7.48 8.45
CA ALA A 117 -9.29 -6.35 8.69
C ALA A 117 -10.76 -6.65 8.39
N LEU A 118 -11.05 -7.54 7.43
CA LEU A 118 -12.42 -7.96 7.13
C LEU A 118 -13.00 -8.88 8.22
N VAL A 119 -12.16 -9.59 8.98
CA VAL A 119 -12.62 -10.37 10.14
C VAL A 119 -13.23 -9.43 11.18
N GLY A 120 -14.41 -9.80 11.68
CA GLY A 120 -15.16 -9.00 12.64
C GLY A 120 -15.99 -7.88 12.02
N MET A 121 -15.87 -7.61 10.71
CA MET A 121 -16.75 -6.64 10.04
C MET A 121 -18.15 -7.22 9.84
N SER A 122 -19.16 -6.35 9.92
CA SER A 122 -20.56 -6.67 9.61
C SER A 122 -21.07 -5.83 8.44
N ALA A 123 -22.18 -6.24 7.82
CA ALA A 123 -22.72 -5.56 6.65
C ALA A 123 -22.99 -4.07 6.92
N GLY A 124 -22.58 -3.22 5.98
CA GLY A 124 -22.66 -1.76 6.07
C GLY A 124 -21.51 -1.09 6.83
N GLN A 125 -20.66 -1.84 7.54
CA GLN A 125 -19.52 -1.28 8.27
C GLN A 125 -18.47 -0.74 7.29
N VAL A 126 -17.88 0.41 7.63
CA VAL A 126 -16.75 0.99 6.92
C VAL A 126 -15.54 1.04 7.84
N ARG A 127 -14.44 0.42 7.42
CA ARG A 127 -13.18 0.34 8.15
C ARG A 127 -12.05 0.89 7.30
N GLN A 128 -11.28 1.81 7.88
CA GLN A 128 -10.04 2.31 7.31
C GLN A 128 -8.89 1.46 7.84
N VAL A 129 -8.00 1.02 6.95
CA VAL A 129 -6.91 0.10 7.27
C VAL A 129 -5.60 0.71 6.79
N ILE A 130 -4.67 0.91 7.71
CA ILE A 130 -3.30 1.30 7.39
C ILE A 130 -2.48 0.02 7.27
N VAL A 131 -1.88 -0.14 6.09
CA VAL A 131 -1.11 -1.31 5.72
C VAL A 131 0.35 -0.92 5.58
N PRO A 132 1.20 -1.24 6.57
CA PRO A 132 2.64 -1.10 6.42
C PRO A 132 3.16 -2.02 5.31
N TYR A 133 4.29 -1.63 4.72
CA TYR A 133 4.99 -2.48 3.77
C TYR A 133 5.54 -3.77 4.42
N GLY A 134 5.70 -4.83 3.63
CA GLY A 134 6.18 -6.14 4.07
C GLY A 134 5.08 -7.21 3.98
N ASP A 135 5.11 -8.19 4.88
CA ASP A 135 4.24 -9.38 4.85
C ASP A 135 2.74 -9.10 4.98
N LEU A 136 2.37 -7.88 5.40
CA LEU A 136 0.99 -7.42 5.50
C LEU A 136 0.43 -6.85 4.20
N SER A 137 1.32 -6.44 3.29
CA SER A 137 1.02 -5.75 2.02
C SER A 137 1.14 -6.71 0.83
N TYR A 138 1.20 -6.16 -0.38
CA TYR A 138 1.40 -6.92 -1.61
C TYR A 138 2.82 -7.52 -1.65
N PRO A 139 2.96 -8.81 -1.97
CA PRO A 139 4.25 -9.48 -2.01
C PRO A 139 5.04 -9.07 -3.25
N GLU A 140 6.36 -8.93 -3.10
CA GLU A 140 7.27 -8.59 -4.20
C GLU A 140 7.25 -9.61 -5.35
N SER A 141 6.88 -10.86 -5.05
CA SER A 141 6.76 -11.94 -6.03
C SER A 141 5.48 -11.88 -6.87
N ASP A 142 4.59 -10.92 -6.64
CA ASP A 142 3.35 -10.72 -7.40
C ASP A 142 3.19 -9.24 -7.83
N PRO A 143 4.06 -8.74 -8.72
CA PRO A 143 4.07 -7.33 -9.13
C PRO A 143 2.83 -6.91 -9.93
N ASN A 144 2.12 -7.87 -10.53
CA ASN A 144 0.88 -7.61 -11.27
C ASN A 144 -0.38 -7.83 -10.41
N HIS A 145 -0.20 -8.22 -9.15
CA HIS A 145 -1.27 -8.48 -8.17
C HIS A 145 -2.32 -9.47 -8.70
N GLU A 146 -1.85 -10.52 -9.37
CA GLU A 146 -2.70 -11.54 -9.98
C GLU A 146 -3.02 -12.68 -9.02
N ARG A 147 -2.14 -12.91 -8.03
CA ARG A 147 -2.29 -13.97 -7.04
C ARG A 147 -2.96 -13.45 -5.77
N VAL A 148 -2.61 -12.25 -5.33
CA VAL A 148 -3.23 -11.62 -4.15
C VAL A 148 -3.78 -10.24 -4.46
N GLY A 149 -5.06 -10.06 -4.11
CA GLY A 149 -5.78 -8.81 -4.24
C GLY A 149 -5.74 -7.94 -2.98
N PRO A 150 -6.51 -6.84 -2.96
CA PRO A 150 -7.43 -6.44 -4.01
C PRO A 150 -6.68 -5.74 -5.16
N LYS A 151 -6.95 -6.10 -6.42
CA LYS A 151 -6.22 -5.54 -7.57
C LYS A 151 -6.90 -4.26 -8.08
N PRO A 152 -6.15 -3.17 -8.31
CA PRO A 152 -6.72 -1.96 -8.91
C PRO A 152 -7.42 -2.25 -10.24
N ALA A 153 -8.62 -1.69 -10.44
CA ALA A 153 -9.41 -1.95 -11.65
C ALA A 153 -8.89 -1.22 -12.90
N THR A 154 -8.01 -0.24 -12.73
CA THR A 154 -7.56 0.65 -13.81
C THR A 154 -6.06 0.54 -14.01
N PHE A 155 -5.61 0.70 -15.26
CA PHE A 155 -4.18 0.71 -15.56
C PHE A 155 -3.45 1.82 -14.80
N SER A 156 -4.03 3.02 -14.74
CA SER A 156 -3.44 4.14 -13.99
C SER A 156 -3.33 3.83 -12.49
N GLY A 157 -4.34 3.18 -11.91
CA GLY A 157 -4.31 2.73 -10.52
C GLY A 157 -3.21 1.71 -10.25
N LEU A 158 -3.09 0.69 -11.11
CA LEU A 158 -2.03 -0.30 -11.03
C LEU A 158 -0.63 0.35 -11.12
N ARG A 159 -0.45 1.30 -12.05
CA ARG A 159 0.81 2.05 -12.18
C ARG A 159 1.13 2.89 -10.94
N ALA A 160 0.12 3.53 -10.34
CA ALA A 160 0.29 4.33 -9.13
C ALA A 160 0.69 3.47 -7.92
N LEU A 161 0.03 2.31 -7.75
CA LEU A 161 0.37 1.35 -6.70
C LEU A 161 1.81 0.83 -6.86
N ASN A 162 2.15 0.34 -8.05
CA ASN A 162 3.47 -0.22 -8.34
C ASN A 162 4.60 0.80 -8.21
N PHE A 163 4.36 2.07 -8.59
CA PHE A 163 5.35 3.13 -8.44
C PHE A 163 5.86 3.24 -6.99
N VAL A 164 4.97 3.04 -6.02
CA VAL A 164 5.31 3.06 -4.60
C VAL A 164 5.91 1.75 -4.16
N LEU A 165 5.27 0.61 -4.46
CA LEU A 165 5.72 -0.70 -3.99
C LEU A 165 7.11 -1.07 -4.53
N GLU A 166 7.37 -0.78 -5.80
CA GLU A 166 8.63 -1.11 -6.49
C GLU A 166 9.77 -0.13 -6.19
N ASN A 167 9.54 0.89 -5.36
CA ASN A 167 10.60 1.83 -4.95
C ASN A 167 11.59 1.16 -3.97
N LYS A 168 12.58 0.45 -4.54
CA LYS A 168 13.61 -0.28 -3.78
C LYS A 168 14.67 0.62 -3.12
N ALA A 169 14.75 1.89 -3.54
CA ALA A 169 15.69 2.87 -2.99
C ALA A 169 15.35 3.29 -1.55
N GLY A 170 14.22 2.83 -0.99
CA GLY A 170 13.82 3.12 0.40
C GLY A 170 13.48 4.58 0.68
N THR A 171 13.44 5.41 -0.37
CA THR A 171 13.19 6.84 -0.28
C THR A 171 11.70 7.14 -0.14
N ILE A 172 10.83 6.25 -0.64
CA ILE A 172 9.37 6.39 -0.55
C ILE A 172 8.83 5.54 0.59
N ASP A 173 7.93 6.11 1.40
CA ASP A 173 7.19 5.35 2.40
C ASP A 173 6.10 4.57 1.66
N ARG A 174 6.13 3.26 1.82
CA ARG A 174 5.30 2.32 1.09
C ARG A 174 4.03 1.94 1.85
N THR A 175 3.70 2.71 2.89
CA THR A 175 2.47 2.56 3.66
C THR A 175 1.26 2.93 2.82
N LEU A 176 0.25 2.07 2.84
CA LEU A 176 -1.01 2.23 2.12
C LEU A 176 -2.16 2.49 3.10
N LEU A 177 -3.17 3.23 2.64
CA LEU A 177 -4.49 3.28 3.26
C LEU A 177 -5.47 2.53 2.37
N ILE A 178 -6.18 1.57 2.95
CA ILE A 178 -7.25 0.85 2.29
C ILE A 178 -8.54 1.08 3.08
N ASN A 179 -9.54 1.69 2.44
CA ASN A 179 -10.87 1.77 3.03
C ASN A 179 -11.68 0.57 2.54
N LEU A 180 -12.24 -0.18 3.46
CA LEU A 180 -13.08 -1.34 3.22
C LEU A 180 -14.50 -1.02 3.65
N LYS A 181 -15.47 -1.31 2.80
CA LYS A 181 -16.89 -1.29 3.15
C LYS A 181 -17.44 -2.70 2.98
N CYS A 182 -17.84 -3.32 4.08
CA CYS A 182 -18.50 -4.61 4.02
C CYS A 182 -19.90 -4.42 3.42
N ILE A 183 -20.16 -5.02 2.27
CA ILE A 183 -21.47 -4.97 1.62
C ILE A 183 -22.35 -6.09 2.16
N ARG A 184 -21.77 -7.29 2.30
CA ARG A 184 -22.49 -8.49 2.72
C ARG A 184 -21.55 -9.56 3.23
N VAL A 185 -22.05 -10.40 4.13
CA VAL A 185 -21.39 -11.62 4.61
C VAL A 185 -22.26 -12.82 4.23
N ASP A 186 -21.68 -13.77 3.52
CA ASP A 186 -22.32 -15.04 3.18
C ASP A 186 -21.68 -16.15 4.04
N LYS A 187 -22.49 -16.78 4.89
CA LYS A 187 -22.02 -17.81 5.83
C LYS A 187 -21.70 -19.11 5.13
N LYS A 188 -20.63 -19.76 5.55
CA LYS A 188 -20.30 -21.11 5.08
C LYS A 188 -21.36 -22.10 5.57
N SER A 189 -21.89 -22.90 4.66
CA SER A 189 -22.88 -23.95 4.90
C SER A 189 -22.43 -25.27 4.28
N ALA A 190 -23.12 -26.37 4.59
CA ALA A 190 -22.80 -27.70 4.05
C ALA A 190 -22.91 -27.78 2.52
N SER A 191 -23.74 -26.93 1.88
CA SER A 191 -23.98 -26.92 0.44
C SER A 191 -23.34 -25.72 -0.29
N GLY A 192 -22.54 -24.89 0.39
CA GLY A 192 -21.92 -23.69 -0.19
C GLY A 192 -22.04 -22.47 0.73
N PHE A 193 -22.49 -21.33 0.19
CA PHE A 193 -22.64 -20.09 0.96
C PHE A 193 -24.09 -19.65 1.04
N THR A 194 -24.57 -19.36 2.24
CA THR A 194 -25.92 -18.83 2.50
C THR A 194 -25.84 -17.34 2.80
N VAL A 195 -26.67 -16.56 2.11
CA VAL A 195 -26.81 -15.12 2.34
C VAL A 195 -27.62 -14.90 3.61
N GLU A 196 -27.05 -14.21 4.59
CA GLU A 196 -27.82 -13.68 5.72
C GLU A 196 -28.61 -12.47 5.21
N ARG A 197 -29.95 -12.52 5.36
CA ARG A 197 -30.85 -11.41 5.00
C ARG A 197 -30.96 -10.42 6.16
#